data_AF-G1VNL9-F1
#
_entry.id   AF-G1VNL9-F1
#
_cell.length_a   1.000
_cell.length_b   1.000
_cell.length_c   1.000
_cell.angle_alpha   90.00
_cell.angle_beta   90.00
_cell.angle_gamma   90.00
#
_symmetry.space_group_name_H-M   'P 1'
#
loop_
_entity.id
_entity.type
_entity.pdbx_description
1 polymer ?
#
loop_
_entity_poly.entity_id
_entity_poly.type
_entity_poly.pdbx_seq_one_letter_code
_entity_poly.pdbx_strand_id
1 'polypeptide(L)'
;MELHTILGDIRKADQDYHLIDDGDRIAVGVSGGKDSMVLLTALHMYSKFADRNFEVVGIHIKLGFPNMDFSEVVAFCRQQGITFYQFDSQVYEILKRNPDKEGNIKCSLCSKFKKATVIDAAKKLNCTKVAFGHHSDDAVETLMMNAIHGGKLATFLPKMYMSRTDTTFIRPLVYSYESDILSALERNQIPFVKSTCPNDGYTERQAMKDMLQEFYRSYPMAQKNFIRMLYNEDQVELWHREGDHMAEKAKSMSVLLKEEKDLQLARHGANYFIVYSHSDNPKQRHHLKIREDESIAIMEGTPIAEIFQAYSSVKHTQ
;
A
#
# COMPACT_ATOMS: atom_id res chain seq x y z
N MET A 1 22.58 -9.07 -15.89
CA MET A 1 21.89 -7.78 -15.76
C MET A 1 22.49 -7.04 -14.57
N GLU A 2 22.90 -5.80 -14.76
CA GLU A 2 23.44 -4.90 -13.73
C GLU A 2 22.29 -4.20 -12.99
N LEU A 3 21.66 -4.89 -12.04
CA LEU A 3 20.57 -4.35 -11.21
C LEU A 3 20.96 -4.22 -9.73
N HIS A 4 22.25 -4.20 -9.40
CA HIS A 4 22.75 -4.30 -8.02
C HIS A 4 22.13 -3.28 -7.06
N THR A 5 22.04 -2.01 -7.45
CA THR A 5 21.41 -0.95 -6.62
C THR A 5 19.94 -1.25 -6.36
N ILE A 6 19.16 -1.50 -7.43
CA ILE A 6 17.72 -1.80 -7.33
C ILE A 6 17.46 -3.08 -6.52
N LEU A 7 18.26 -4.12 -6.71
CA LEU A 7 18.14 -5.37 -5.96
C LEU A 7 18.49 -5.16 -4.47
N GLY A 8 19.48 -4.32 -4.18
CA GLY A 8 19.82 -3.93 -2.80
C GLY A 8 18.67 -3.18 -2.12
N ASP A 9 18.04 -2.24 -2.84
CA ASP A 9 16.89 -1.50 -2.35
C ASP A 9 15.66 -2.40 -2.11
N ILE A 10 15.36 -3.29 -3.05
CA ILE A 10 14.27 -4.28 -2.90
C ILE A 10 14.53 -5.17 -1.69
N ARG A 11 15.76 -5.70 -1.54
CA ARG A 11 16.12 -6.52 -0.37
C ARG A 11 15.93 -5.75 0.93
N LYS A 12 16.40 -4.51 0.98
CA LYS A 12 16.24 -3.66 2.17
C LYS A 12 14.77 -3.37 2.46
N ALA A 13 13.98 -3.02 1.45
CA ALA A 13 12.55 -2.78 1.60
C ALA A 13 11.81 -4.03 2.10
N ASP A 14 12.17 -5.20 1.59
CA ASP A 14 11.62 -6.47 2.03
C ASP A 14 12.02 -6.81 3.47
N GLN A 15 13.26 -6.54 3.89
CA GLN A 15 13.71 -6.71 5.27
C GLN A 15 13.00 -5.76 6.24
N ASP A 16 12.89 -4.48 5.89
CA ASP A 16 12.33 -3.44 6.75
C ASP A 16 10.80 -3.55 6.88
N TYR A 17 10.10 -3.96 5.82
CA TYR A 17 8.63 -3.94 5.75
C TYR A 17 7.97 -5.31 5.53
N HIS A 18 8.76 -6.38 5.51
CA HIS A 18 8.30 -7.76 5.30
C HIS A 18 7.39 -7.86 4.07
N LEU A 19 7.90 -7.48 2.90
CA LEU A 19 7.08 -7.33 1.70
C LEU A 19 6.70 -8.69 1.09
N ILE A 20 7.59 -9.68 1.19
CA ILE A 20 7.50 -10.97 0.50
C ILE A 20 7.51 -12.11 1.52
N ASP A 21 6.57 -13.03 1.38
CA ASP A 21 6.41 -14.23 2.19
C ASP A 21 6.72 -15.49 1.36
N ASP A 22 7.07 -16.59 2.01
CA ASP A 22 7.21 -17.89 1.33
C ASP A 22 5.88 -18.33 0.71
N GLY A 23 5.97 -18.85 -0.52
CA GLY A 23 4.82 -19.27 -1.31
C GLY A 23 4.09 -18.12 -2.00
N ASP A 24 4.58 -16.88 -1.90
CA ASP A 24 3.95 -15.76 -2.57
C ASP A 24 3.92 -15.93 -4.09
N ARG A 25 2.82 -15.47 -4.68
CA ARG A 25 2.71 -15.23 -6.11
C ARG A 25 2.38 -13.76 -6.32
N ILE A 26 3.37 -12.99 -6.78
CA ILE A 26 3.32 -11.53 -6.81
C ILE A 26 3.01 -11.05 -8.23
N ALA A 27 1.88 -10.37 -8.39
CA ALA A 27 1.54 -9.67 -9.63
C ALA A 27 2.21 -8.29 -9.68
N VAL A 28 2.96 -8.00 -10.72
CA VAL A 28 3.47 -6.65 -11.02
C VAL A 28 2.54 -6.01 -12.06
N GLY A 29 1.89 -4.90 -11.68
CA GLY A 29 1.08 -4.12 -12.62
C GLY A 29 1.98 -3.33 -13.58
N VAL A 30 2.04 -3.77 -14.84
CA VAL A 30 2.89 -3.16 -15.89
C VAL A 30 2.09 -2.12 -16.66
N SER A 31 2.38 -0.84 -16.40
CA SER A 31 1.81 0.27 -17.16
C SER A 31 2.47 0.45 -18.54
N GLY A 32 3.62 -0.19 -18.75
CA GLY A 32 4.51 0.05 -19.88
C GLY A 32 5.60 1.07 -19.56
N GLY A 33 5.47 1.86 -18.49
CA GLY A 33 6.48 2.83 -18.10
C GLY A 33 7.73 2.21 -17.49
N LYS A 34 8.81 3.01 -17.48
CA LYS A 34 10.15 2.67 -16.97
C LYS A 34 10.13 2.00 -15.60
N ASP A 35 9.40 2.57 -14.64
CA ASP A 35 9.41 2.13 -13.25
C ASP A 35 8.79 0.74 -13.09
N SER A 36 7.70 0.49 -13.82
CA SER A 36 7.02 -0.82 -13.79
C SER A 36 7.82 -1.94 -14.45
N MET A 37 8.58 -1.60 -15.50
CA MET A 37 9.44 -2.55 -16.21
C MET A 37 10.70 -2.88 -15.42
N VAL A 38 11.32 -1.88 -14.77
CA VAL A 38 12.44 -2.12 -13.85
C VAL A 38 11.99 -2.93 -12.65
N LEU A 39 10.83 -2.61 -12.04
CA LEU A 39 10.27 -3.40 -10.95
C LEU A 39 10.07 -4.86 -11.34
N LEU A 40 9.38 -5.13 -12.47
CA LEU A 40 9.11 -6.50 -12.92
C LEU A 40 10.43 -7.29 -13.09
N THR A 41 11.38 -6.69 -13.79
CA THR A 41 12.67 -7.29 -14.07
C THR A 41 13.46 -7.57 -12.79
N ALA A 42 13.61 -6.56 -11.92
CA ALA A 42 14.38 -6.66 -10.70
C ALA A 42 13.74 -7.63 -9.70
N LEU A 43 12.42 -7.59 -9.54
CA LEU A 43 11.71 -8.49 -8.62
C LEU A 43 11.78 -9.95 -9.08
N HIS A 44 11.66 -10.20 -10.40
CA HIS A 44 11.87 -11.53 -10.98
C HIS A 44 13.32 -12.02 -10.80
N MET A 45 14.31 -11.13 -10.91
CA MET A 45 15.69 -11.51 -10.60
C MET A 45 15.87 -11.80 -9.11
N TYR A 46 15.31 -10.96 -8.23
CA TYR A 46 15.35 -11.15 -6.78
C TYR A 46 14.76 -12.51 -6.37
N SER A 47 13.68 -12.94 -7.02
CA SER A 47 13.05 -14.24 -6.74
C SER A 47 13.93 -15.46 -7.02
N LYS A 48 15.04 -15.30 -7.76
CA LYS A 48 15.97 -16.39 -8.08
C LYS A 48 17.01 -16.63 -7.00
N PHE A 49 17.22 -15.68 -6.09
CA PHE A 49 18.30 -15.76 -5.10
C PHE A 49 17.93 -15.24 -3.71
N ALA A 50 16.71 -14.74 -3.51
CA ALA A 50 16.21 -14.44 -2.18
C ALA A 50 16.10 -15.71 -1.33
N ASP A 51 16.21 -15.57 -0.01
CA ASP A 51 16.04 -16.66 0.96
C ASP A 51 14.56 -17.09 1.13
N ARG A 52 13.71 -16.84 0.13
CA ARG A 52 12.27 -17.16 0.12
C ARG A 52 11.84 -17.66 -1.25
N ASN A 53 10.91 -18.60 -1.28
CA ASN A 53 10.35 -19.15 -2.50
C ASN A 53 9.10 -18.36 -2.92
N PHE A 54 9.21 -17.56 -3.98
CA PHE A 54 8.05 -16.82 -4.52
C PHE A 54 8.12 -16.70 -6.04
N GLU A 55 6.96 -16.52 -6.67
CA GLU A 55 6.83 -16.30 -8.11
C GLU A 55 6.47 -14.84 -8.41
N VAL A 56 6.97 -14.32 -9.53
CA VAL A 56 6.64 -12.99 -10.04
C VAL A 56 6.00 -13.12 -11.41
N VAL A 57 4.84 -12.47 -11.59
CA VAL A 57 4.15 -12.38 -12.87
C VAL A 57 3.89 -10.94 -13.26
N GLY A 58 4.17 -10.58 -14.51
CA GLY A 58 3.79 -9.29 -15.06
C GLY A 58 2.35 -9.31 -15.59
N ILE A 59 1.58 -8.26 -15.29
CA ILE A 59 0.22 -8.08 -15.76
C ILE A 59 0.10 -6.71 -16.42
N HIS A 60 -0.19 -6.69 -17.72
CA HIS A 60 -0.57 -5.49 -18.43
C HIS A 60 -2.08 -5.47 -18.72
N ILE A 61 -2.73 -4.35 -18.44
CA ILE A 61 -4.12 -4.11 -18.79
C ILE A 61 -4.16 -3.18 -20.00
N LYS A 62 -4.63 -3.70 -21.13
CA LYS A 62 -4.84 -2.90 -22.34
C LYS A 62 -6.01 -1.97 -22.11
N LEU A 63 -5.69 -0.70 -21.89
CA LEU A 63 -6.72 0.31 -21.61
C LEU A 63 -7.52 0.66 -22.88
N GLY A 64 -6.93 0.48 -24.07
CA GLY A 64 -7.54 0.84 -25.35
C GLY A 64 -7.11 2.21 -25.89
N PHE A 65 -6.07 2.84 -25.32
CA PHE A 65 -5.46 4.00 -25.96
C PHE A 65 -4.81 3.58 -27.29
N PRO A 66 -4.97 4.37 -28.37
CA PRO A 66 -4.35 4.06 -29.64
C PRO A 66 -2.81 4.09 -29.55
N ASN A 67 -2.15 3.28 -30.38
CA ASN A 67 -0.70 3.29 -30.61
C ASN A 67 0.21 2.91 -29.42
N MET A 68 -0.30 2.19 -28.41
CA MET A 68 0.59 1.52 -27.45
C MET A 68 0.99 0.14 -27.96
N ASP A 69 2.25 -0.02 -28.36
CA ASP A 69 2.83 -1.30 -28.74
C ASP A 69 3.66 -1.91 -27.60
N PHE A 70 3.31 -3.14 -27.21
CA PHE A 70 3.99 -3.91 -26.17
C PHE A 70 4.83 -5.06 -26.74
N SER A 71 4.98 -5.15 -28.07
CA SER A 71 5.71 -6.23 -28.76
C SER A 71 7.12 -6.44 -28.20
N GLU A 72 7.89 -5.36 -28.02
CA GLU A 72 9.23 -5.39 -27.44
C GLU A 72 9.23 -5.84 -25.98
N VAL A 73 8.27 -5.37 -25.17
CA VAL A 73 8.11 -5.79 -23.76
C VAL A 73 7.83 -7.29 -23.67
N VAL A 74 6.96 -7.81 -24.54
CA VAL A 74 6.63 -9.24 -24.59
C VAL A 74 7.85 -10.06 -25.01
N ALA A 75 8.56 -9.62 -26.04
CA ALA A 75 9.77 -10.30 -26.52
C ALA A 75 10.85 -10.34 -25.43
N PHE A 76 11.06 -9.22 -24.74
CA PHE A 76 11.98 -9.13 -23.62
C PHE A 76 11.58 -10.03 -22.45
N CYS A 77 10.32 -10.01 -22.01
CA CYS A 77 9.86 -10.88 -20.94
C CYS A 77 10.07 -12.36 -21.29
N ARG A 78 9.77 -12.74 -22.53
CA ARG A 78 10.01 -14.11 -23.03
C ARG A 78 11.50 -14.47 -22.98
N GLN A 79 12.38 -13.57 -23.42
CA GLN A 79 13.83 -13.78 -23.41
C GLN A 79 14.38 -13.94 -21.97
N GLN A 80 13.84 -13.18 -21.01
CA GLN A 80 14.27 -13.23 -19.61
C GLN A 80 13.61 -14.36 -18.80
N GLY A 81 12.65 -15.09 -19.38
CA GLY A 81 11.88 -16.13 -18.68
C GLY A 81 10.85 -15.56 -17.69
N ILE A 82 10.38 -14.33 -17.92
CA ILE A 82 9.38 -13.65 -17.11
C ILE A 82 7.98 -14.00 -17.65
N THR A 83 7.13 -14.56 -16.80
CA THR A 83 5.72 -14.77 -17.12
C THR A 83 5.01 -13.42 -17.23
N PHE A 84 4.43 -13.14 -18.40
CA PHE A 84 3.78 -11.86 -18.70
C PHE A 84 2.41 -12.06 -19.36
N TYR A 85 1.36 -11.53 -18.73
CA TYR A 85 -0.01 -11.62 -19.22
C TYR A 85 -0.52 -10.27 -19.69
N GLN A 86 -1.30 -10.27 -20.77
CA GLN A 86 -2.01 -9.10 -21.25
C GLN A 86 -3.52 -9.37 -21.18
N PHE A 87 -4.26 -8.46 -20.56
CA PHE A 87 -5.71 -8.53 -20.49
C PHE A 87 -6.34 -7.36 -21.22
N ASP A 88 -7.34 -7.64 -22.05
CA ASP A 88 -8.17 -6.61 -22.66
C ASP A 88 -9.11 -5.99 -21.61
N SER A 89 -9.35 -4.69 -21.72
CA SER A 89 -10.28 -3.98 -20.84
C SER A 89 -11.11 -2.96 -21.60
N GLN A 90 -12.27 -2.62 -21.06
CA GLN A 90 -13.14 -1.56 -21.59
C GLN A 90 -12.94 -0.23 -20.85
N VAL A 91 -11.81 -0.07 -20.15
CA VAL A 91 -11.59 1.08 -19.26
C VAL A 91 -11.62 2.40 -20.03
N TYR A 92 -10.96 2.49 -21.18
CA TYR A 92 -10.95 3.73 -21.98
C TYR A 92 -12.34 4.13 -22.47
N GLU A 93 -13.16 3.17 -22.93
CA GLU A 93 -14.53 3.43 -23.37
C GLU A 93 -15.42 3.92 -22.22
N ILE A 94 -15.24 3.38 -21.01
CA ILE A 94 -15.93 3.87 -19.81
C ILE A 94 -15.47 5.29 -19.44
N LEU A 95 -14.17 5.57 -19.53
CA LEU A 95 -13.59 6.88 -19.22
C LEU A 95 -14.09 7.97 -20.19
N LYS A 96 -14.18 7.67 -21.49
CA LYS A 96 -14.75 8.59 -22.50
C LYS A 96 -16.19 8.99 -22.21
N ARG A 97 -16.98 8.09 -21.62
CA ARG A 97 -18.39 8.36 -21.26
C ARG A 97 -18.53 9.18 -19.98
N ASN A 98 -17.45 9.41 -19.23
CA ASN A 98 -17.45 10.08 -17.94
C ASN A 98 -16.39 11.19 -17.84
N PRO A 99 -16.36 12.16 -18.78
CA PRO A 99 -15.36 13.22 -18.76
C PRO A 99 -15.55 14.14 -17.54
N ASP A 100 -14.54 14.96 -17.26
CA ASP A 100 -14.68 16.11 -16.37
C ASP A 100 -15.44 17.28 -17.02
N LYS A 101 -15.49 18.40 -16.31
CA LYS A 101 -16.23 19.59 -16.75
C LYS A 101 -15.68 20.18 -18.05
N GLU A 102 -14.43 19.87 -18.39
CA GLU A 102 -13.72 20.38 -19.58
C GLU A 102 -13.70 19.34 -20.71
N GLY A 103 -14.30 18.17 -20.52
CA GLY A 103 -14.31 17.10 -21.53
C GLY A 103 -13.12 16.14 -21.41
N ASN A 104 -12.23 16.32 -20.42
CA ASN A 104 -11.01 15.53 -20.28
C ASN A 104 -11.23 14.24 -19.47
N ILE A 105 -10.32 13.28 -19.64
CA ILE A 105 -10.32 12.04 -18.86
C ILE A 105 -9.96 12.35 -17.41
N LYS A 106 -10.84 11.99 -16.47
CA LYS A 106 -10.57 12.09 -15.02
C LYS A 106 -9.45 11.13 -14.61
N CYS A 107 -8.26 11.66 -14.34
CA CYS A 107 -7.10 10.87 -13.86
C CYS A 107 -7.40 10.06 -12.60
N SER A 108 -8.20 10.61 -11.68
CA SER A 108 -8.62 9.93 -10.44
C SER A 108 -9.49 8.69 -10.73
N LEU A 109 -10.39 8.78 -11.71
CA LEU A 109 -11.23 7.67 -12.14
C LEU A 109 -10.42 6.62 -12.91
N CYS A 110 -9.57 7.06 -13.85
CA CYS A 110 -8.66 6.19 -14.59
C CYS A 110 -7.76 5.38 -13.66
N SER A 111 -7.19 6.01 -12.63
CA SER A 111 -6.34 5.33 -11.65
C SER A 111 -7.09 4.30 -10.81
N LYS A 112 -8.35 4.58 -10.43
CA LYS A 112 -9.21 3.62 -9.72
C LYS A 112 -9.52 2.40 -10.59
N PHE A 113 -9.90 2.60 -11.85
CA PHE A 113 -10.18 1.50 -12.78
C PHE A 113 -8.94 0.66 -13.06
N LYS A 114 -7.80 1.28 -13.39
CA LYS A 114 -6.52 0.57 -13.58
C LYS A 114 -6.21 -0.36 -12.43
N LYS A 115 -6.29 0.16 -11.20
CA LYS A 115 -6.03 -0.63 -9.99
C LYS A 115 -7.05 -1.76 -9.83
N ALA A 116 -8.34 -1.51 -10.02
CA ALA A 116 -9.37 -2.53 -9.91
C ALA A 116 -9.16 -3.67 -10.92
N THR A 117 -8.84 -3.35 -12.18
CA THR A 117 -8.62 -4.35 -13.23
C THR A 117 -7.35 -5.17 -12.99
N VAL A 118 -6.27 -4.56 -12.49
CA VAL A 118 -5.06 -5.30 -12.11
C VAL A 118 -5.33 -6.27 -10.95
N ILE A 119 -6.10 -5.86 -9.95
CA ILE A 119 -6.50 -6.75 -8.84
C ILE A 119 -7.31 -7.94 -9.35
N ASP A 120 -8.29 -7.69 -10.21
CA ASP A 120 -9.13 -8.77 -10.78
C ASP A 120 -8.29 -9.78 -11.58
N ALA A 121 -7.38 -9.29 -12.41
CA ALA A 121 -6.44 -10.14 -13.15
C ALA A 121 -5.50 -10.92 -12.21
N ALA A 122 -4.96 -10.26 -11.17
CA ALA A 122 -4.10 -10.90 -10.18
C ALA A 122 -4.83 -12.04 -9.44
N LYS A 123 -6.10 -11.83 -9.08
CA LYS A 123 -6.93 -12.87 -8.45
C LYS A 123 -7.19 -14.07 -9.35
N LYS A 124 -7.51 -13.85 -10.63
CA LYS A 124 -7.67 -14.94 -11.62
C LYS A 124 -6.41 -15.78 -11.78
N LEU A 125 -5.27 -15.18 -11.50
CA LEU A 125 -3.95 -15.79 -11.55
C LEU A 125 -3.50 -16.32 -10.16
N ASN A 126 -4.38 -16.34 -9.15
CA ASN A 126 -4.06 -16.78 -7.78
C ASN A 126 -2.84 -16.04 -7.17
N CYS A 127 -2.66 -14.76 -7.52
CA CYS A 127 -1.62 -13.95 -6.92
C CYS A 127 -2.02 -13.54 -5.49
N THR A 128 -1.11 -13.70 -4.54
CA THR A 128 -1.27 -13.34 -3.12
C THR A 128 -1.06 -11.84 -2.89
N LYS A 129 -0.23 -11.20 -3.73
CA LYS A 129 0.14 -9.78 -3.60
C LYS A 129 0.17 -9.07 -4.96
N VAL A 130 0.01 -7.75 -4.93
CA VAL A 130 0.20 -6.86 -6.10
C VAL A 130 1.30 -5.85 -5.81
N ALA A 131 2.34 -5.83 -6.63
CA ALA A 131 3.43 -4.89 -6.57
C ALA A 131 3.24 -3.72 -7.55
N PHE A 132 3.54 -2.50 -7.09
CA PHE A 132 3.53 -1.28 -7.89
C PHE A 132 4.90 -0.61 -7.91
N GLY A 133 5.29 -0.08 -9.08
CA GLY A 133 6.59 0.57 -9.29
C GLY A 133 6.72 1.96 -8.70
N HIS A 134 6.06 2.25 -7.58
CA HIS A 134 6.24 3.55 -6.91
C HIS A 134 7.57 3.57 -6.17
N HIS A 135 8.32 4.65 -6.34
CA HIS A 135 9.68 4.80 -5.81
C HIS A 135 9.79 5.92 -4.76
N SER A 136 11.01 6.20 -4.28
CA SER A 136 11.23 7.14 -3.17
C SER A 136 10.84 8.58 -3.53
N ASP A 137 11.16 9.05 -4.74
CA ASP A 137 10.73 10.37 -5.23
C ASP A 137 9.20 10.49 -5.28
N ASP A 138 8.47 9.47 -5.78
CA ASP A 138 7.01 9.45 -5.78
C ASP A 138 6.44 9.62 -4.36
N ALA A 139 7.12 9.06 -3.35
CA ALA A 139 6.71 9.13 -1.97
C ALA A 139 6.84 10.55 -1.42
N VAL A 140 7.93 11.25 -1.74
CA VAL A 140 8.15 12.66 -1.37
C VAL A 140 7.20 13.58 -2.12
N GLU A 141 7.00 13.39 -3.43
CA GLU A 141 6.02 14.13 -4.22
C GLU A 141 4.61 14.00 -3.61
N THR A 142 4.22 12.77 -3.27
CA THR A 142 2.92 12.50 -2.64
C THR A 142 2.80 13.14 -1.26
N LEU A 143 3.88 13.14 -0.46
CA LEU A 143 3.91 13.83 0.83
C LEU A 143 3.67 15.34 0.65
N MET A 144 4.39 15.98 -0.27
CA MET A 144 4.29 17.42 -0.49
C MET A 144 2.93 17.81 -1.05
N MET A 145 2.38 17.04 -1.99
CA MET A 145 1.02 17.24 -2.48
C MET A 145 -0.01 17.15 -1.36
N ASN A 146 0.10 16.16 -0.46
CA ASN A 146 -0.80 16.02 0.68
C ASN A 146 -0.64 17.16 1.70
N ALA A 147 0.59 17.64 1.92
CA ALA A 147 0.86 18.76 2.81
C ALA A 147 0.24 20.07 2.25
N ILE A 148 0.48 20.35 0.97
CA ILE A 148 0.06 21.61 0.33
C ILE A 148 -1.46 21.66 0.12
N HIS A 149 -2.06 20.61 -0.44
CA HIS A 149 -3.48 20.63 -0.81
C HIS A 149 -4.39 20.06 0.26
N GLY A 150 -3.86 19.28 1.19
CA GLY A 150 -4.64 18.55 2.19
C GLY A 150 -4.31 18.86 3.64
N GLY A 151 -3.27 19.67 3.91
CA GLY A 151 -2.80 19.92 5.27
C GLY A 151 -2.39 18.65 6.01
N LYS A 152 -1.93 17.62 5.29
CA LYS A 152 -1.68 16.29 5.82
C LYS A 152 -0.25 15.84 5.57
N LEU A 153 0.47 15.48 6.64
CA LEU A 153 1.75 14.78 6.57
C LEU A 153 1.50 13.29 6.35
N ALA A 154 1.33 12.89 5.10
CA ALA A 154 1.17 11.48 4.74
C ALA A 154 1.67 11.18 3.34
N THR A 155 2.19 9.97 3.15
CA THR A 155 2.47 9.39 1.84
C THR A 155 1.90 7.98 1.76
N PHE A 156 2.12 7.26 0.66
CA PHE A 156 1.75 5.86 0.56
C PHE A 156 2.67 4.98 1.40
N LEU A 157 2.14 3.85 1.89
CA LEU A 157 2.92 2.88 2.67
C LEU A 157 3.63 1.84 1.78
N PRO A 158 4.80 1.33 2.17
CA PRO A 158 5.49 0.24 1.47
C PRO A 158 4.64 -1.03 1.34
N LYS A 159 3.91 -1.39 2.41
CA LYS A 159 2.96 -2.51 2.47
C LYS A 159 1.58 -2.02 2.91
N MET A 160 0.52 -2.47 2.26
CA MET A 160 -0.86 -2.09 2.59
C MET A 160 -1.83 -3.22 2.29
N TYR A 161 -2.58 -3.68 3.29
CA TYR A 161 -3.66 -4.65 3.09
C TYR A 161 -4.99 -3.93 2.74
N MET A 162 -5.61 -4.35 1.63
CA MET A 162 -6.91 -3.85 1.20
C MET A 162 -8.01 -4.84 1.54
N SER A 163 -8.69 -4.63 2.67
CA SER A 163 -9.76 -5.52 3.15
C SER A 163 -10.93 -5.68 2.16
N ARG A 164 -11.33 -4.60 1.48
CA ARG A 164 -12.45 -4.64 0.51
C ARG A 164 -12.20 -5.58 -0.68
N THR A 165 -10.94 -5.71 -1.07
CA THR A 165 -10.56 -6.57 -2.19
C THR A 165 -9.81 -7.80 -1.74
N ASP A 166 -9.58 -7.98 -0.43
CA ASP A 166 -8.71 -9.03 0.12
C ASP A 166 -7.40 -9.14 -0.69
N THR A 167 -6.62 -8.06 -0.70
CA THR A 167 -5.40 -7.99 -1.51
C THR A 167 -4.34 -7.18 -0.79
N THR A 168 -3.12 -7.72 -0.71
CA THR A 168 -1.98 -6.99 -0.16
C THR A 168 -1.23 -6.28 -1.29
N PHE A 169 -1.01 -4.99 -1.11
CA PHE A 169 -0.16 -4.19 -1.99
C PHE A 169 1.22 -4.01 -1.40
N ILE A 170 2.22 -4.10 -2.27
CA ILE A 170 3.61 -3.86 -1.93
C ILE A 170 4.25 -2.87 -2.91
N ARG A 171 5.27 -2.15 -2.45
CA ARG A 171 6.06 -1.21 -3.26
C ARG A 171 7.54 -1.50 -3.04
N PRO A 172 8.12 -2.46 -3.76
CA PRO A 172 9.51 -2.88 -3.51
C PRO A 172 10.56 -1.78 -3.83
N LEU A 173 10.21 -0.78 -4.63
CA LEU A 173 11.12 0.32 -5.03
C LEU A 173 11.12 1.51 -4.05
N VAL A 174 10.52 1.40 -2.85
CA VAL A 174 10.38 2.55 -1.92
C VAL A 174 11.71 3.22 -1.52
N TYR A 175 12.84 2.53 -1.66
CA TYR A 175 14.17 3.09 -1.41
C TYR A 175 14.92 3.52 -2.67
N SER A 176 14.44 3.13 -3.86
CA SER A 176 15.09 3.48 -5.11
C SER A 176 14.77 4.91 -5.53
N TYR A 177 15.76 5.60 -6.06
CA TYR A 177 15.58 6.91 -6.70
C TYR A 177 15.18 6.72 -8.17
N GLU A 178 14.47 7.68 -8.74
CA GLU A 178 14.15 7.67 -10.17
C GLU A 178 15.43 7.60 -11.04
N SER A 179 16.51 8.26 -10.61
CA SER A 179 17.81 8.21 -11.29
C SER A 179 18.40 6.80 -11.34
N ASP A 180 18.24 6.02 -10.27
CA ASP A 180 18.73 4.64 -10.23
C ASP A 180 17.89 3.73 -11.12
N ILE A 181 16.59 3.96 -11.17
CA ILE A 181 15.66 3.26 -12.07
C ILE A 181 16.02 3.54 -13.53
N LEU A 182 16.28 4.80 -13.89
CA LEU A 182 16.72 5.19 -15.23
C LEU A 182 18.05 4.54 -15.59
N SER A 183 19.05 4.59 -14.69
CA SER A 183 20.34 3.96 -14.93
C SER A 183 20.23 2.44 -15.08
N ALA A 184 19.40 1.79 -14.26
CA ALA A 184 19.10 0.37 -14.36
C ALA A 184 18.43 0.02 -15.69
N LEU A 185 17.47 0.83 -16.15
CA LEU A 185 16.81 0.64 -17.43
C LEU A 185 17.79 0.71 -18.60
N GLU A 186 18.62 1.76 -18.64
CA GLU A 186 19.59 2.00 -19.72
C GLU A 186 20.67 0.92 -19.80
N ARG A 187 21.33 0.61 -18.67
CA ARG A 187 22.43 -0.38 -18.63
C ARG A 187 21.99 -1.79 -19.00
N ASN A 188 20.72 -2.09 -18.79
CA ASN A 188 20.16 -3.42 -19.03
C ASN A 188 19.28 -3.49 -20.28
N GLN A 189 19.17 -2.39 -21.03
CA GLN A 189 18.35 -2.29 -22.24
C GLN A 189 16.92 -2.78 -22.01
N ILE A 190 16.33 -2.44 -20.85
CA ILE A 190 14.97 -2.84 -20.50
C ILE A 190 14.01 -2.01 -21.36
N PRO A 191 13.18 -2.64 -22.22
CA PRO A 191 12.26 -1.89 -23.07
C PRO A 191 11.12 -1.33 -22.23
N PHE A 192 10.58 -0.19 -22.67
CA PHE A 192 9.41 0.43 -22.07
C PHE A 192 8.56 1.08 -23.16
N VAL A 193 7.27 1.21 -22.89
CA VAL A 193 6.28 1.82 -23.78
C VAL A 193 6.07 3.26 -23.32
N LYS A 194 6.34 4.21 -24.21
CA LYS A 194 6.05 5.63 -23.93
C LYS A 194 4.54 5.80 -23.78
N SER A 195 4.14 6.53 -22.74
CA SER A 195 2.74 6.82 -22.46
C SER A 195 2.10 7.59 -23.61
N THR A 196 0.90 7.17 -24.03
CA THR A 196 0.04 7.89 -24.98
C THR A 196 -1.11 8.62 -24.27
N CYS A 197 -1.03 8.75 -22.94
CA CYS A 197 -2.03 9.45 -22.14
C CYS A 197 -1.99 10.96 -22.44
N PRO A 198 -3.12 11.59 -22.79
CA PRO A 198 -3.14 13.02 -23.11
C PRO A 198 -2.80 13.92 -21.91
N ASN A 199 -3.00 13.43 -20.69
CA ASN A 199 -2.71 14.18 -19.47
C ASN A 199 -1.26 13.96 -18.98
N ASP A 200 -0.45 13.17 -19.69
CA ASP A 200 0.94 12.93 -19.31
C ASP A 200 1.77 14.22 -19.37
N GLY A 201 2.54 14.50 -18.32
CA GLY A 201 3.31 15.76 -18.19
C GLY A 201 2.49 17.00 -17.81
N TYR A 202 1.16 16.96 -17.83
CA TYR A 202 0.29 18.10 -17.47
C TYR A 202 -0.50 17.77 -16.20
N THR A 203 0.20 17.41 -15.12
CA THR A 203 -0.44 17.03 -13.85
C THR A 203 0.18 17.75 -12.66
N GLU A 204 -0.58 17.87 -11.58
CA GLU A 204 -0.07 18.35 -10.28
C GLU A 204 1.17 17.57 -9.81
N ARG A 205 1.25 16.27 -10.14
CA ARG A 205 2.44 15.47 -9.82
C ARG A 205 3.67 15.96 -10.60
N GLN A 206 3.52 16.27 -11.88
CA GLN A 206 4.63 16.82 -12.68
C GLN A 206 5.05 18.19 -12.14
N ALA A 207 4.09 19.08 -11.84
CA ALA A 207 4.40 20.37 -11.24
C ALA A 207 5.14 20.23 -9.89
N MET A 208 4.72 19.27 -9.05
CA MET A 208 5.40 18.96 -7.79
C MET A 208 6.84 18.47 -8.00
N LYS A 209 7.02 17.58 -8.97
CA LYS A 209 8.34 17.06 -9.36
C LYS A 209 9.25 18.19 -9.80
N ASP A 210 8.80 19.06 -10.70
CA ASP A 210 9.58 20.19 -11.21
C ASP A 210 9.97 21.15 -10.08
N MET A 211 9.03 21.45 -9.18
CA MET A 211 9.28 22.26 -7.98
C MET A 211 10.35 21.63 -7.07
N LEU A 212 10.26 20.33 -6.80
CA LEU A 212 11.23 19.62 -5.97
C LEU A 212 12.61 19.58 -6.62
N GLN A 213 12.70 19.39 -7.94
CA GLN A 213 13.98 19.44 -8.65
C GLN A 213 14.65 20.81 -8.53
N GLU A 214 13.89 21.90 -8.63
CA GLU A 214 14.43 23.24 -8.40
C GLU A 214 14.85 23.43 -6.93
N PHE A 215 14.06 22.92 -5.98
CA PHE A 215 14.41 22.94 -4.56
C PHE A 215 15.72 22.20 -4.28
N TYR A 216 15.93 21.04 -4.90
CA TYR A 216 17.15 20.24 -4.73
C TYR A 216 18.40 20.90 -5.32
N ARG A 217 18.26 21.75 -6.34
CA ARG A 217 19.38 22.57 -6.83
C ARG A 217 19.85 23.57 -5.78
N SER A 218 18.90 24.16 -5.04
CA SER A 218 19.20 25.10 -3.95
C SER A 218 19.67 24.38 -2.68
N TYR A 219 19.14 23.19 -2.40
CA TYR A 219 19.43 22.40 -1.20
C TYR A 219 19.76 20.94 -1.56
N PRO A 220 21.01 20.63 -1.98
CA PRO A 220 21.37 19.31 -2.52
C PRO A 220 21.13 18.13 -1.55
N MET A 221 21.18 18.37 -0.25
CA MET A 221 20.95 17.33 0.77
C MET A 221 19.46 17.05 1.01
N ALA A 222 18.55 17.89 0.51
CA ALA A 222 17.14 17.82 0.82
C ALA A 222 16.49 16.53 0.30
N GLN A 223 16.84 16.06 -0.91
CA GLN A 223 16.25 14.83 -1.47
C GLN A 223 16.46 13.64 -0.54
N LYS A 224 17.72 13.40 -0.15
CA LYS A 224 18.09 12.33 0.80
C LYS A 224 17.42 12.51 2.16
N ASN A 225 17.38 13.74 2.68
CA ASN A 225 16.79 14.04 3.98
C ASN A 225 15.27 13.87 3.99
N PHE A 226 14.57 14.27 2.91
CA PHE A 226 13.13 14.10 2.77
C PHE A 226 12.75 12.63 2.70
N ILE A 227 13.53 11.80 2.00
CA ILE A 227 13.30 10.35 1.99
C ILE A 227 13.58 9.75 3.37
N ARG A 228 14.68 10.14 4.04
CA ARG A 228 14.99 9.69 5.40
C ARG A 228 13.86 10.02 6.38
N MET A 229 13.25 11.20 6.26
CA MET A 229 12.14 11.61 7.10
C MET A 229 10.94 10.65 7.02
N LEU A 230 10.76 9.91 5.93
CA LEU A 230 9.62 8.99 5.76
C LEU A 230 9.69 7.75 6.66
N TYR A 231 10.85 7.41 7.21
CA TYR A 231 11.06 6.21 8.04
C TYR A 231 11.85 6.49 9.33
N ASN A 232 11.98 7.76 9.72
CA ASN A 232 12.73 8.19 10.91
C ASN A 232 11.77 8.66 12.02
N GLU A 233 10.91 7.75 12.49
CA GLU A 233 9.81 8.05 13.42
C GLU A 233 10.30 8.66 14.74
N ASP A 234 11.47 8.24 15.23
CA ASP A 234 12.08 8.74 16.47
C ASP A 234 12.43 10.24 16.46
N GLN A 235 12.35 10.91 15.29
CA GLN A 235 12.65 12.33 15.13
C GLN A 235 11.43 13.15 14.71
N VAL A 236 10.23 12.57 14.82
CA VAL A 236 8.98 13.29 14.53
C VAL A 236 8.57 14.09 15.75
N GLU A 237 8.76 15.42 15.69
CA GLU A 237 8.34 16.36 16.74
C GLU A 237 7.35 17.38 16.14
N LEU A 238 6.07 17.24 16.47
CA LEU A 238 4.99 18.14 16.03
C LEU A 238 4.22 18.71 17.24
N TRP A 239 3.46 19.78 17.04
CA TRP A 239 2.67 20.37 18.13
C TRP A 239 1.57 19.43 18.62
N HIS A 240 1.51 19.24 19.94
CA HIS A 240 0.43 18.51 20.62
C HIS A 240 -0.49 19.51 21.32
N ARG A 241 -1.80 19.42 21.09
CA ARG A 241 -2.79 20.22 21.83
C ARG A 241 -3.27 19.42 23.04
N GLU A 242 -3.38 20.06 24.19
CA GLU A 242 -3.73 19.43 25.47
C GLU A 242 -5.10 18.70 25.47
N GLY A 243 -5.96 18.94 24.47
CA GLY A 243 -7.25 18.25 24.31
C GLY A 243 -7.29 17.09 23.30
N ASP A 244 -6.27 16.91 22.45
CA ASP A 244 -6.31 15.92 21.36
C ASP A 244 -6.22 14.47 21.88
N HIS A 245 -5.60 14.27 23.05
CA HIS A 245 -5.50 12.95 23.70
C HIS A 245 -6.86 12.33 24.06
N MET A 246 -7.89 13.14 24.30
CA MET A 246 -9.25 12.63 24.54
C MET A 246 -9.91 12.12 23.25
N ALA A 247 -9.61 12.74 22.11
CA ALA A 247 -10.11 12.32 20.80
C ALA A 247 -9.32 11.13 20.23
N GLU A 248 -8.01 11.02 20.52
CA GLU A 248 -7.17 9.87 20.14
C GLU A 248 -7.53 8.59 20.90
N LYS A 249 -7.76 8.68 22.23
CA LYS A 249 -8.27 7.54 23.03
C LYS A 249 -9.64 7.05 22.56
N ALA A 250 -10.47 7.93 21.98
CA ALA A 250 -11.77 7.56 21.42
C ALA A 250 -11.66 6.91 20.02
N LYS A 251 -10.53 7.03 19.33
CA LYS A 251 -10.33 6.59 17.94
C LYS A 251 -9.46 5.33 17.78
N SER A 252 -8.85 4.79 18.84
CA SER A 252 -8.12 3.52 18.72
C SER A 252 -9.11 2.41 18.35
N MET A 253 -8.97 1.85 17.14
CA MET A 253 -9.86 0.80 16.62
C MET A 253 -10.06 -0.32 17.63
N SER A 254 -11.32 -0.64 17.90
CA SER A 254 -11.71 -1.83 18.66
C SER A 254 -11.42 -3.07 17.81
N VAL A 255 -10.51 -3.91 18.24
CA VAL A 255 -10.28 -5.24 17.65
C VAL A 255 -11.10 -6.24 18.45
N LEU A 256 -12.07 -6.90 17.81
CA LEU A 256 -12.77 -8.03 18.43
C LEU A 256 -11.80 -9.21 18.53
N LEU A 257 -11.61 -9.73 19.75
CA LEU A 257 -10.69 -10.84 20.04
C LEU A 257 -11.43 -12.17 20.21
N LYS A 258 -12.61 -12.17 20.85
CA LYS A 258 -13.42 -13.37 21.10
C LYS A 258 -14.88 -12.99 21.29
N GLU A 259 -15.81 -13.89 20.96
CA GLU A 259 -17.25 -13.71 21.15
C GLU A 259 -17.86 -14.95 21.80
N GLU A 260 -18.74 -14.73 22.78
CA GLU A 260 -19.44 -15.78 23.53
C GLU A 260 -20.87 -15.31 23.83
N LYS A 261 -21.85 -15.83 23.09
CA LYS A 261 -23.26 -15.38 23.14
C LYS A 261 -23.35 -13.86 22.99
N ASP A 262 -23.86 -13.15 23.99
CA ASP A 262 -24.05 -11.68 23.98
C ASP A 262 -22.84 -10.92 24.55
N LEU A 263 -21.73 -11.61 24.84
CA LEU A 263 -20.50 -11.04 25.38
C LEU A 263 -19.38 -11.07 24.34
N GLN A 264 -18.64 -9.98 24.22
CA GLN A 264 -17.54 -9.83 23.26
C GLN A 264 -16.29 -9.34 23.98
N LEU A 265 -15.16 -10.03 23.85
CA LEU A 265 -13.86 -9.52 24.25
C LEU A 265 -13.31 -8.63 23.13
N ALA A 266 -13.05 -7.36 23.42
CA ALA A 266 -12.48 -6.39 22.50
C ALA A 266 -11.23 -5.72 23.06
N ARG A 267 -10.24 -5.45 22.20
CA ARG A 267 -9.06 -4.66 22.52
C ARG A 267 -9.16 -3.27 21.91
N HIS A 268 -9.05 -2.23 22.74
CA HIS A 268 -9.00 -0.84 22.29
C HIS A 268 -7.65 -0.26 22.73
N GLY A 269 -6.72 -0.12 21.77
CA GLY A 269 -5.33 0.22 22.07
C GLY A 269 -4.66 -0.86 22.94
N ALA A 270 -4.14 -0.46 24.10
CA ALA A 270 -3.51 -1.35 25.10
C ALA A 270 -4.50 -1.89 26.16
N ASN A 271 -5.79 -1.58 26.08
CA ASN A 271 -6.78 -1.98 27.07
C ASN A 271 -7.73 -3.07 26.52
N TYR A 272 -8.19 -3.95 27.42
CA TYR A 272 -9.12 -5.03 27.12
C TYR A 272 -10.49 -4.75 27.75
N PHE A 273 -11.56 -5.06 27.02
CA PHE A 273 -12.94 -4.81 27.42
C PHE A 273 -13.83 -6.03 27.14
N ILE A 274 -14.74 -6.33 28.05
CA ILE A 274 -15.92 -7.15 27.78
C ILE A 274 -17.05 -6.21 27.34
N VAL A 275 -17.52 -6.36 26.12
CA VAL A 275 -18.63 -5.62 25.52
C VAL A 275 -19.90 -6.44 25.62
N TYR A 276 -20.98 -5.87 26.15
CA TYR A 276 -22.24 -6.56 26.41
C TYR A 276 -23.45 -5.63 26.25
N SER A 277 -24.65 -6.19 26.06
CA SER A 277 -25.91 -5.45 26.06
C SER A 277 -26.82 -5.94 27.20
N HIS A 278 -27.58 -5.02 27.83
CA HIS A 278 -28.59 -5.41 28.81
C HIS A 278 -29.86 -5.92 28.11
N SER A 279 -30.58 -6.88 28.73
CA SER A 279 -31.85 -7.41 28.23
C SER A 279 -32.89 -6.33 27.94
N ASP A 280 -32.86 -5.25 28.73
CA ASP A 280 -33.84 -4.18 28.68
C ASP A 280 -33.58 -3.19 27.52
N ASN A 281 -32.37 -3.20 26.95
CA ASN A 281 -32.02 -2.36 25.80
C ASN A 281 -30.91 -2.99 24.94
N PRO A 282 -31.25 -3.95 24.05
CA PRO A 282 -30.26 -4.69 23.26
C PRO A 282 -29.47 -3.83 22.25
N LYS A 283 -29.94 -2.63 21.93
CA LYS A 283 -29.24 -1.67 21.04
C LYS A 283 -28.11 -0.92 21.75
N GLN A 284 -28.08 -0.92 23.07
CA GLN A 284 -27.06 -0.21 23.84
C GLN A 284 -25.94 -1.16 24.26
N ARG A 285 -24.72 -0.88 23.78
CA ARG A 285 -23.52 -1.64 24.14
C ARG A 285 -22.81 -0.98 25.32
N HIS A 286 -22.48 -1.78 26.32
CA HIS A 286 -21.71 -1.41 27.51
C HIS A 286 -20.31 -2.02 27.42
N HIS A 287 -19.32 -1.32 27.98
CA HIS A 287 -17.92 -1.74 27.95
C HIS A 287 -17.40 -1.88 29.39
N LEU A 288 -17.08 -3.10 29.80
CA LEU A 288 -16.43 -3.41 31.08
C LEU A 288 -14.94 -3.57 30.85
N LYS A 289 -14.12 -2.65 31.38
CA LYS A 289 -12.65 -2.79 31.32
C LYS A 289 -12.20 -3.94 32.22
N ILE A 290 -11.35 -4.83 31.71
CA ILE A 290 -10.75 -5.95 32.45
C ILE A 290 -9.22 -5.82 32.48
N ARG A 291 -8.57 -6.60 33.35
CA ARG A 291 -7.11 -6.65 33.41
C ARG A 291 -6.52 -7.49 32.26
N GLU A 292 -5.23 -7.30 32.00
CA GLU A 292 -4.55 -8.01 30.90
C GLU A 292 -4.44 -9.52 31.14
N ASP A 293 -4.14 -9.94 32.38
CA ASP A 293 -4.13 -11.34 32.81
C ASP A 293 -5.49 -12.04 32.60
N GLU A 294 -6.58 -11.35 32.91
CA GLU A 294 -7.95 -11.83 32.67
C GLU A 294 -8.25 -11.98 31.17
N SER A 295 -7.73 -11.08 30.34
CA SER A 295 -7.88 -11.19 28.89
C SER A 295 -7.13 -12.39 28.30
N ILE A 296 -5.93 -12.66 28.83
CA ILE A 296 -5.11 -13.83 28.44
C ILE A 296 -5.84 -15.11 28.83
N ALA A 297 -6.35 -15.20 30.06
CA ALA A 297 -7.12 -16.34 30.52
C ALA A 297 -8.35 -16.63 29.61
N ILE A 298 -9.05 -15.59 29.15
CA ILE A 298 -10.16 -15.73 28.17
C ILE A 298 -9.67 -16.28 26.83
N MET A 299 -8.53 -15.78 26.32
CA MET A 299 -7.95 -16.24 25.06
C MET A 299 -7.45 -17.70 25.16
N GLU A 300 -7.02 -18.13 26.34
CA GLU A 300 -6.53 -19.48 26.64
C GLU A 300 -7.64 -20.49 26.97
N GLY A 301 -8.90 -20.07 27.02
CA GLY A 301 -10.06 -20.97 27.10
C GLY A 301 -11.05 -20.67 28.22
N THR A 302 -10.75 -19.73 29.12
CA THR A 302 -11.70 -19.31 30.16
C THR A 302 -12.96 -18.69 29.54
N PRO A 303 -14.17 -19.03 29.99
CA PRO A 303 -15.40 -18.41 29.52
C PRO A 303 -15.47 -16.91 29.84
N ILE A 304 -15.97 -16.10 28.90
CA ILE A 304 -16.14 -14.64 29.10
C ILE A 304 -17.14 -14.39 30.24
N ALA A 305 -18.18 -15.22 30.34
CA ALA A 305 -19.22 -15.12 31.37
C ALA A 305 -18.68 -15.26 32.81
N GLU A 306 -17.65 -16.07 33.02
CA GLU A 306 -17.06 -16.32 34.34
C GLU A 306 -16.39 -15.05 34.88
N ILE A 307 -15.53 -14.42 34.07
CA ILE A 307 -14.90 -13.15 34.42
C ILE A 307 -15.96 -12.06 34.56
N PHE A 308 -16.94 -12.00 33.66
CA PHE A 308 -18.00 -11.00 33.71
C PHE A 308 -18.83 -11.05 35.01
N GLN A 309 -19.14 -12.24 35.52
CA GLN A 309 -19.89 -12.43 36.77
C GLN A 309 -19.10 -11.97 38.00
N ALA A 310 -17.78 -12.15 38.03
CA ALA A 310 -16.91 -11.69 39.12
C ALA A 310 -16.96 -10.16 39.27
N TYR A 311 -17.04 -9.42 38.16
CA TYR A 311 -17.20 -7.96 38.20
C TYR A 311 -18.62 -7.49 38.54
N SER A 312 -19.63 -8.30 38.22
CA SER A 312 -21.04 -7.99 38.49
C SER A 312 -21.40 -8.20 39.97
N SER A 313 -20.77 -9.17 40.63
CA SER A 313 -21.00 -9.47 42.05
C SER A 313 -20.36 -8.46 43.02
N VAL A 314 -19.34 -7.71 42.57
CA VAL A 314 -18.69 -6.64 43.35
C VAL A 314 -19.53 -5.36 43.44
N LYS A 315 -20.48 -5.14 42.52
CA LYS A 315 -21.35 -3.93 42.51
C LYS A 315 -22.56 -4.00 43.45
N HIS A 316 -22.83 -5.13 44.10
CA HIS A 316 -23.93 -5.27 45.05
C HIS A 316 -23.50 -5.24 46.52
N THR A 317 -22.26 -4.84 46.80
CA THR A 317 -21.72 -4.74 48.17
C THR A 317 -21.16 -3.36 48.52
N GLN A 318 -21.50 -2.33 47.74
CA GLN A 318 -21.28 -0.91 48.07
C GLN A 318 -22.57 -0.11 47.87
#